data_AF-A0A940UJC7-F1
#
_entry.id   AF-A0A940UJC7-F1
#
_cell.length_a   1.000
_cell.length_b   1.000
_cell.length_c   1.000
_cell.angle_alpha   90.00
_cell.angle_beta   90.00
_cell.angle_gamma   90.00
#
_symmetry.space_group_name_H-M   'P 1'
#
loop_
_entity.id
_entity.type
_entity.pdbx_description
1 polymer ?
#
loop_
_entity_poly.entity_id
_entity_poly.type
_entity_poly.pdbx_seq_one_letter_code
_entity_poly.pdbx_strand_id
1 'polypeptide(L)'
;MNKVDDIKGLKIRGTGNSSKVIQLLGGAPVGLPITDVYDSLSRGVIEGVITGYEPMKEYRLAEVTGYATEFRDTFVVAGYTVMNKQKWQSIPPEDQKIIEAINEEWIERQAKVWEVEDQAGKDFLVQRGGKIIKLSPEENARWTKAVSPMLDEYVASMKAKGLPGEEALKFCMEELKRIR
;
A
#
# COMPACT_ATOMS: atom_id res chain seq x y z
N MET A 1 -0.80 -17.25 2.48
CA MET A 1 -2.27 -17.39 2.64
C MET A 1 -2.86 -17.57 1.26
N ASN A 2 -3.66 -18.62 1.02
CA ASN A 2 -4.25 -18.87 -0.30
C ASN A 2 -5.73 -18.48 -0.35
N LYS A 3 -6.38 -18.36 0.82
CA LYS A 3 -7.79 -17.97 0.96
C LYS A 3 -7.96 -16.91 2.04
N VAL A 4 -9.06 -16.15 1.99
CA VAL A 4 -9.32 -15.08 2.98
C VAL A 4 -9.37 -15.62 4.41
N ASP A 5 -9.93 -16.83 4.59
CA ASP A 5 -10.11 -17.42 5.91
C ASP A 5 -8.79 -17.73 6.64
N ASP A 6 -7.67 -17.81 5.90
CA ASP A 6 -6.34 -18.05 6.49
C ASP A 6 -5.85 -16.87 7.35
N ILE A 7 -6.42 -15.67 7.17
CA ILE A 7 -6.02 -14.48 7.92
C ILE A 7 -6.67 -14.39 9.31
N LYS A 8 -7.71 -15.20 9.54
CA LYS A 8 -8.59 -15.06 10.70
C LYS A 8 -7.82 -15.28 12.01
N GLY A 9 -7.82 -14.27 12.87
CA GLY A 9 -7.16 -14.32 14.18
C GLY A 9 -5.64 -14.16 14.16
N LEU A 10 -5.01 -13.98 12.99
CA LEU A 10 -3.58 -13.65 12.92
C LEU A 10 -3.33 -12.21 13.37
N LYS A 11 -2.30 -12.00 14.20
CA LYS A 11 -1.78 -10.67 14.53
C LYS A 11 -0.91 -10.20 13.37
N ILE A 12 -1.41 -9.24 12.61
CA ILE A 12 -0.75 -8.76 11.40
C ILE A 12 -0.38 -7.30 11.60
N ARG A 13 0.87 -6.95 11.30
CA ARG A 13 1.28 -5.55 11.34
C ARG A 13 0.60 -4.77 10.22
N GLY A 14 -0.03 -3.67 10.61
CA GLY A 14 -0.59 -2.67 9.70
C GLY A 14 -0.89 -1.37 10.43
N THR A 15 -0.70 -0.25 9.76
CA THR A 15 -0.99 1.13 10.20
C THR A 15 -2.01 1.82 9.27
N GLY A 16 -2.83 2.72 9.81
CA GLY A 16 -3.80 3.49 9.02
C GLY A 16 -4.80 2.59 8.27
N ASN A 17 -4.98 2.82 6.97
CA ASN A 17 -5.89 2.04 6.13
C ASN A 17 -5.55 0.54 6.11
N SER A 18 -4.28 0.17 6.23
CA SER A 18 -3.88 -1.24 6.26
C SER A 18 -4.39 -1.97 7.51
N SER A 19 -4.49 -1.29 8.67
CA SER A 19 -5.09 -1.85 9.88
C SER A 19 -6.57 -2.19 9.65
N LYS A 20 -7.30 -1.33 8.93
CA LYS A 20 -8.70 -1.55 8.58
C LYS A 20 -8.88 -2.72 7.62
N VAL A 21 -8.01 -2.82 6.60
CA VAL A 21 -7.97 -3.97 5.69
C VAL A 21 -7.81 -5.27 6.48
N ILE A 22 -6.85 -5.32 7.43
CA ILE A 22 -6.63 -6.51 8.27
C ILE A 22 -7.90 -6.86 9.05
N GLN A 23 -8.56 -5.89 9.68
CA GLN A 23 -9.80 -6.12 10.44
C GLN A 23 -10.93 -6.66 9.55
N LEU A 24 -11.13 -6.07 8.37
CA LEU A 24 -12.20 -6.46 7.45
C LEU A 24 -11.98 -7.85 6.87
N LEU A 25 -10.72 -8.25 6.68
CA LEU A 25 -10.36 -9.61 6.28
C LEU A 25 -10.47 -10.61 7.45
N GLY A 26 -10.55 -10.14 8.71
CA GLY A 26 -10.76 -10.96 9.90
C GLY A 26 -9.51 -11.19 10.77
N GLY A 27 -8.40 -10.51 10.46
CA GLY A 27 -7.18 -10.51 11.27
C GLY A 27 -7.23 -9.50 12.42
N ALA A 28 -6.21 -9.55 13.28
CA ALA A 28 -6.00 -8.60 14.37
C ALA A 28 -4.84 -7.64 14.02
N PRO A 29 -5.10 -6.36 13.72
CA PRO A 29 -4.02 -5.44 13.36
C PRO A 29 -3.15 -5.09 14.57
N VAL A 30 -1.84 -5.03 14.35
CA VAL A 30 -0.86 -4.54 15.34
C VAL A 30 -0.14 -3.34 14.75
N GLY A 31 -0.23 -2.18 15.41
CA GLY A 31 0.42 -0.95 14.98
C GLY A 31 1.86 -0.91 15.46
N LEU A 32 2.82 -1.13 14.55
CA LEU A 32 4.26 -1.05 14.84
C LEU A 32 5.00 -0.23 13.76
N PRO A 33 6.06 0.51 14.13
CA PRO A 33 7.03 1.05 13.17
C PRO A 33 7.62 -0.07 12.31
N ILE A 34 7.93 0.21 11.03
CA ILE A 34 8.47 -0.79 10.10
C ILE A 34 9.83 -1.35 10.58
N THR A 35 10.60 -0.54 11.31
CA THR A 35 11.89 -0.92 11.91
C THR A 35 11.78 -2.07 12.92
N ASP A 36 10.62 -2.21 13.57
CA ASP A 36 10.41 -3.18 14.64
C ASP A 36 9.79 -4.49 14.11
N VAL A 37 9.42 -4.52 12.83
CA VAL A 37 8.69 -5.64 12.19
C VAL A 37 9.56 -6.88 12.10
N TYR A 38 10.86 -6.74 11.79
CA TYR A 38 11.76 -7.89 11.70
C TYR A 38 11.82 -8.67 13.02
N ASP A 39 12.13 -7.97 14.12
CA ASP A 39 12.22 -8.58 15.44
C ASP A 39 10.88 -9.12 15.90
N SER A 40 9.78 -8.41 15.61
CA SER A 40 8.43 -8.83 15.98
C SER A 40 8.00 -10.10 15.24
N LEU A 41 8.35 -10.24 13.95
CA LEU A 41 8.13 -11.47 13.19
C LEU A 41 9.03 -12.60 13.70
N SER A 42 10.33 -12.32 13.89
CA SER A 42 11.32 -13.30 14.35
C SER A 42 10.95 -13.90 15.72
N ARG A 43 10.39 -13.09 16.61
CA ARG A 43 9.94 -13.50 17.96
C ARG A 43 8.50 -14.02 18.01
N GLY A 44 7.78 -14.04 16.88
CA GLY A 44 6.38 -14.47 16.83
C GLY A 44 5.39 -13.55 17.57
N VAL A 45 5.76 -12.28 17.78
CA VAL A 45 4.84 -11.27 18.34
C VAL A 45 3.74 -10.94 17.34
N ILE A 46 4.07 -10.94 16.05
CA ILE A 46 3.15 -10.85 14.92
C ILE A 46 3.39 -12.03 13.98
N GLU A 47 2.35 -12.47 13.28
CA GLU A 47 2.42 -13.59 12.32
C GLU A 47 2.46 -13.12 10.86
N GLY A 48 2.41 -11.80 10.61
CA GLY A 48 2.53 -11.25 9.27
C GLY A 48 2.59 -9.72 9.24
N VAL A 49 2.74 -9.18 8.04
CA VAL A 49 2.72 -7.74 7.75
C VAL A 49 2.02 -7.50 6.42
N ILE A 50 1.21 -6.43 6.34
CA ILE A 50 0.76 -5.90 5.05
C ILE A 50 1.66 -4.73 4.65
N THR A 51 2.33 -4.86 3.51
CA THR A 51 3.26 -3.87 2.95
C THR A 51 3.50 -4.17 1.46
N GLY A 52 4.23 -3.29 0.75
CA GLY A 52 4.77 -3.61 -0.59
C GLY A 52 5.88 -4.66 -0.54
N TYR A 53 6.57 -4.89 -1.65
CA TYR A 53 7.68 -5.84 -1.68
C TYR A 53 9.02 -5.22 -1.31
N GLU A 54 9.18 -3.91 -1.42
CA GLU A 54 10.40 -3.18 -1.07
C GLU A 54 11.01 -3.60 0.30
N PRO A 55 10.25 -3.80 1.40
CA PRO A 55 10.82 -4.03 2.71
C PRO A 55 11.34 -5.45 2.87
N MET A 56 10.97 -6.36 1.95
CA MET A 56 11.49 -7.74 1.93
C MET A 56 13.01 -7.74 1.89
N LYS A 57 13.59 -6.79 1.15
CA LYS A 57 15.05 -6.60 1.06
C LYS A 57 15.54 -5.54 2.05
N GLU A 58 14.96 -4.34 2.06
CA GLU A 58 15.47 -3.20 2.83
C GLU A 58 15.50 -3.47 4.35
N TYR A 59 14.42 -4.07 4.87
CA TYR A 59 14.28 -4.44 6.28
C TYR A 59 14.54 -5.92 6.51
N ARG A 60 15.06 -6.63 5.48
CA ARG A 60 15.37 -8.07 5.51
C ARG A 60 14.17 -8.94 5.90
N LEU A 61 12.94 -8.51 5.64
CA LEU A 61 11.75 -9.27 6.05
C LEU A 61 11.65 -10.64 5.38
N ALA A 62 12.28 -10.82 4.21
CA ALA A 62 12.39 -12.13 3.54
C ALA A 62 13.17 -13.20 4.35
N GLU A 63 13.98 -12.79 5.34
CA GLU A 63 14.70 -13.75 6.21
C GLU A 63 13.78 -14.35 7.28
N VAL A 64 12.71 -13.65 7.62
CA VAL A 64 11.77 -13.99 8.71
C VAL A 64 10.35 -14.23 8.21
N THR A 65 10.16 -14.28 6.88
CA THR A 65 8.88 -14.58 6.23
C THR A 65 9.09 -15.61 5.12
N GLY A 66 8.17 -16.59 5.02
CA GLY A 66 8.25 -17.66 4.00
C GLY A 66 7.27 -17.51 2.84
N TYR A 67 6.30 -16.61 2.95
CA TYR A 67 5.20 -16.48 1.99
C TYR A 67 4.79 -15.02 1.84
N ALA A 68 4.54 -14.59 0.61
CA ALA A 68 3.90 -13.32 0.29
C ALA A 68 2.66 -13.58 -0.57
N THR A 69 1.50 -13.05 -0.16
CA THR A 69 0.25 -13.19 -0.93
C THR A 69 -0.03 -11.87 -1.65
N GLU A 70 -0.08 -11.89 -2.98
CA GLU A 70 -0.44 -10.72 -3.79
C GLU A 70 -1.95 -10.49 -3.77
N PHE A 71 -2.37 -9.37 -3.19
CA PHE A 71 -3.74 -8.86 -3.27
C PHE A 71 -3.74 -7.47 -3.92
N ARG A 72 -4.22 -7.39 -5.15
CA ARG A 72 -4.08 -6.19 -6.01
C ARG A 72 -5.14 -5.12 -5.77
N ASP A 73 -6.27 -5.49 -5.16
CA ASP A 73 -7.37 -4.57 -4.83
C ASP A 73 -7.29 -4.11 -3.36
N THR A 74 -6.07 -3.92 -2.87
CA THR A 74 -5.78 -3.43 -1.52
C THR A 74 -5.64 -1.90 -1.48
N PHE A 75 -4.92 -1.36 -0.51
CA PHE A 75 -4.64 0.06 -0.40
C PHE A 75 -3.27 0.42 -1.00
N VAL A 76 -3.12 1.68 -1.37
CA VAL A 76 -1.83 2.35 -1.55
C VAL A 76 -1.84 3.62 -0.70
N VAL A 77 -0.69 3.99 -0.14
CA VAL A 77 -0.55 5.27 0.55
C VAL A 77 0.02 6.28 -0.44
N ALA A 78 -0.70 7.38 -0.67
CA ALA A 78 -0.19 8.47 -1.47
C ALA A 78 0.89 9.24 -0.70
N GLY A 79 2.13 9.20 -1.19
CA GLY A 79 3.21 10.07 -0.73
C GLY A 79 3.12 11.43 -1.42
N TYR A 80 3.40 12.51 -0.69
CA TYR A 80 3.40 13.86 -1.24
C TYR A 80 4.72 14.55 -0.92
N THR A 81 5.37 15.08 -1.96
CA THR A 81 6.46 16.04 -1.81
C THR A 81 5.85 17.43 -1.91
N VAL A 82 5.94 18.21 -0.84
CA VAL A 82 5.29 19.54 -0.76
C VAL A 82 6.33 20.63 -0.55
N MET A 83 6.09 21.79 -1.17
CA MET A 83 6.89 23.01 -0.96
C MET A 83 6.07 24.07 -0.24
N ASN A 84 6.71 24.82 0.66
CA ASN A 84 6.08 25.98 1.29
C ASN A 84 5.67 27.02 0.24
N LYS A 85 4.42 27.49 0.30
CA LYS A 85 3.85 28.42 -0.69
C LYS A 85 4.56 29.76 -0.77
N GLN A 86 4.98 30.35 0.36
CA GLN A 86 5.70 31.62 0.35
C GLN A 86 7.09 31.43 -0.27
N LYS A 87 7.75 30.31 0.01
CA LYS A 87 9.04 30.00 -0.61
C LYS A 87 8.89 29.81 -2.12
N TRP A 88 7.86 29.07 -2.56
CA TRP A 88 7.53 28.93 -3.99
C TRP A 88 7.37 30.29 -4.67
N GLN A 89 6.57 31.17 -4.09
CA GLN A 89 6.32 32.52 -4.62
C GLN A 89 7.57 33.42 -4.68
N SER A 90 8.62 33.10 -3.89
CA SER A 90 9.90 33.82 -3.94
C SER A 90 10.84 33.35 -5.05
N ILE A 91 10.54 32.22 -5.70
CA ILE A 91 11.34 31.67 -6.80
C ILE A 91 11.02 32.43 -8.09
N PRO A 92 12.02 32.79 -8.91
CA PRO A 92 11.77 33.44 -10.20
C PRO A 92 10.84 32.60 -11.11
N PRO A 93 9.97 33.24 -11.92
CA PRO A 93 9.01 32.53 -12.77
C PRO A 93 9.64 31.51 -13.75
N GLU A 94 10.84 31.80 -14.24
CA GLU A 94 11.61 30.90 -15.10
C GLU A 94 12.01 29.61 -14.38
N ASP A 95 12.44 29.71 -13.12
CA ASP A 95 12.82 28.56 -12.30
C ASP A 95 11.58 27.77 -11.84
N GLN A 96 10.46 28.46 -11.55
CA GLN A 96 9.19 27.81 -11.26
C GLN A 96 8.76 26.89 -12.41
N LYS A 97 8.83 27.37 -13.66
CA LYS A 97 8.50 26.57 -14.84
C LYS A 97 9.39 25.34 -14.99
N ILE A 98 10.69 25.47 -14.69
CA ILE A 98 11.62 24.33 -14.71
C ILE A 98 11.21 23.30 -13.65
N ILE A 99 10.89 23.76 -12.44
CA ILE A 99 10.44 22.85 -11.36
C ILE A 99 9.12 22.16 -11.73
N GLU A 100 8.16 22.86 -12.33
CA GLU A 100 6.91 22.27 -12.81
C GLU A 100 7.15 21.19 -13.88
N ALA A 101 8.00 21.46 -14.87
CA ALA A 101 8.36 20.47 -15.89
C ALA A 101 9.06 19.24 -15.28
N ILE A 102 9.97 19.47 -14.32
CA ILE A 102 10.62 18.39 -13.56
C ILE A 102 9.56 17.57 -12.82
N ASN A 103 8.59 18.20 -12.16
CA ASN A 103 7.54 17.50 -11.42
C ASN A 103 6.71 16.57 -12.34
N GLU A 104 6.39 16.99 -13.57
CA GLU A 104 5.71 16.13 -14.55
C GLU A 104 6.53 14.89 -14.89
N GLU A 105 7.83 15.05 -15.14
CA GLU A 105 8.74 13.91 -15.40
C GLU A 105 8.86 12.97 -14.19
N TRP A 106 8.81 13.52 -12.97
CA TRP A 106 8.99 12.73 -11.76
C TRP A 106 7.83 11.80 -11.45
N ILE A 107 6.62 12.06 -11.97
CA ILE A 107 5.45 11.18 -11.78
C ILE A 107 5.77 9.77 -12.30
N GLU A 108 6.26 9.66 -13.54
CA GLU A 108 6.62 8.37 -14.12
C GLU A 108 7.91 7.79 -13.52
N ARG A 109 8.90 8.64 -13.23
CA ARG A 109 10.18 8.18 -12.66
C ARG A 109 9.96 7.54 -11.29
N GLN A 110 9.12 8.14 -10.45
CA GLN A 110 8.81 7.59 -9.14
C GLN A 110 8.11 6.24 -9.25
N ALA A 111 7.15 6.08 -10.16
CA ALA A 111 6.51 4.78 -10.40
C ALA A 111 7.53 3.70 -10.80
N LYS A 112 8.46 4.02 -11.71
CA LYS A 112 9.53 3.10 -12.12
C LYS A 112 10.49 2.74 -10.99
N VAL A 113 10.81 3.68 -10.10
CA VAL A 113 11.63 3.40 -8.91
C VAL A 113 10.94 2.37 -8.02
N TRP A 114 9.65 2.57 -7.72
CA TRP A 114 8.87 1.62 -6.92
C TRP A 114 8.80 0.23 -7.58
N GLU A 115 8.59 0.16 -8.90
CA GLU A 115 8.59 -1.12 -9.61
C GLU A 115 9.94 -1.86 -9.48
N VAL A 116 11.06 -1.14 -9.58
CA VAL A 116 12.41 -1.71 -9.43
C VAL A 116 12.65 -2.20 -8.01
N GLU A 117 12.26 -1.42 -7.01
CA GLU A 117 12.42 -1.77 -5.59
C GLU A 117 11.54 -2.97 -5.19
N ASP A 118 10.28 -2.98 -5.63
CA ASP A 118 9.38 -4.11 -5.45
C ASP A 118 9.91 -5.38 -6.12
N GLN A 119 10.43 -5.27 -7.35
CA GLN A 119 11.01 -6.42 -8.04
C GLN A 119 12.25 -6.94 -7.31
N ALA A 120 13.13 -6.06 -6.83
CA ALA A 120 14.28 -6.46 -6.02
C ALA A 120 13.85 -7.15 -4.70
N GLY A 121 12.76 -6.70 -4.09
CA GLY A 121 12.17 -7.33 -2.91
C GLY A 121 11.59 -8.72 -3.20
N LYS A 122 10.86 -8.87 -4.32
CA LYS A 122 10.35 -10.17 -4.81
C LYS A 122 11.47 -11.16 -5.06
N ASP A 123 12.49 -10.74 -5.80
CA ASP A 123 13.63 -11.58 -6.15
C ASP A 123 14.37 -12.02 -4.89
N PHE A 124 14.56 -11.12 -3.92
CA PHE A 124 15.20 -11.45 -2.65
C PHE A 124 14.37 -12.44 -1.83
N LEU A 125 13.03 -12.30 -1.79
CA LEU A 125 12.14 -13.27 -1.15
C LEU A 125 12.30 -14.66 -1.77
N VAL A 126 12.28 -14.75 -3.10
CA VAL A 126 12.44 -16.02 -3.81
C VAL A 126 13.84 -16.61 -3.60
N GLN A 127 14.88 -15.78 -3.62
CA GLN A 127 16.26 -16.19 -3.36
C GLN A 127 16.42 -16.80 -1.95
N ARG A 128 15.66 -16.32 -0.97
CA ARG A 128 15.61 -16.87 0.40
C ARG A 128 14.71 -18.10 0.54
N GLY A 129 14.14 -18.60 -0.55
CA GLY A 129 13.26 -19.77 -0.58
C GLY A 129 11.80 -19.46 -0.26
N GLY A 130 11.43 -18.19 -0.15
CA GLY A 130 10.06 -17.75 0.04
C GLY A 130 9.20 -17.97 -1.21
N LYS A 131 7.87 -18.01 -1.01
CA LYS A 131 6.90 -18.26 -2.09
C LYS A 131 5.97 -17.08 -2.28
N ILE A 132 5.84 -16.63 -3.52
CA ILE A 132 4.83 -15.65 -3.93
C ILE A 132 3.56 -16.40 -4.32
N ILE A 133 2.47 -16.10 -3.64
CA ILE A 133 1.14 -16.64 -3.86
C ILE A 133 0.33 -15.59 -4.61
N LYS A 134 -0.18 -15.96 -5.78
CA LYS A 134 -1.17 -15.16 -6.50
C LYS A 134 -2.55 -15.71 -6.18
N LEU A 135 -3.47 -14.86 -5.74
CA LEU A 135 -4.86 -15.26 -5.51
C LEU A 135 -5.53 -15.66 -6.83
N SER A 136 -6.41 -16.66 -6.79
CA SER A 136 -7.29 -16.94 -7.92
C SER A 136 -8.25 -15.76 -8.14
N PRO A 137 -8.85 -15.60 -9.33
CA PRO A 137 -9.85 -14.56 -9.57
C PRO A 137 -10.99 -14.59 -8.54
N GLU A 138 -11.44 -15.78 -8.15
CA GLU A 138 -12.52 -15.98 -7.18
C GLU A 138 -12.12 -15.54 -5.78
N GLU A 139 -10.92 -15.93 -5.31
CA GLU A 139 -10.43 -15.49 -4.00
C GLU A 139 -10.13 -13.99 -4.00
N ASN A 140 -9.55 -13.44 -5.07
CA ASN A 140 -9.33 -12.01 -5.18
C ASN A 140 -10.66 -11.22 -5.11
N ALA A 141 -11.73 -11.72 -5.75
CA ALA A 141 -13.06 -11.13 -5.64
C ALA A 141 -13.63 -11.20 -4.22
N ARG A 142 -13.41 -12.31 -3.50
CA ARG A 142 -13.81 -12.44 -2.08
C ARG A 142 -13.07 -11.43 -1.20
N TRP A 143 -11.76 -11.26 -1.37
CA TRP A 143 -10.96 -10.29 -0.63
C TRP A 143 -11.40 -8.86 -0.93
N THR A 144 -11.60 -8.54 -2.21
CA THR A 144 -12.10 -7.23 -2.67
C THR A 144 -13.45 -6.91 -2.03
N LYS A 145 -14.39 -7.86 -2.04
CA LYS A 145 -15.71 -7.68 -1.43
C LYS A 145 -15.62 -7.44 0.08
N ALA A 146 -14.73 -8.14 0.78
CA ALA A 146 -14.53 -7.96 2.21
C ALA A 146 -14.02 -6.56 2.56
N VAL A 147 -13.15 -5.96 1.74
CA VAL A 147 -12.58 -4.62 1.99
C VAL A 147 -13.40 -3.46 1.40
N SER A 148 -14.34 -3.75 0.49
CA SER A 148 -15.20 -2.76 -0.17
C SER A 148 -15.92 -1.77 0.77
N PRO A 149 -16.36 -2.14 1.99
CA PRO A 149 -16.98 -1.19 2.92
C PRO A 149 -16.11 0.02 3.27
N MET A 150 -14.78 -0.04 3.07
CA MET A 150 -13.90 1.11 3.26
C MET A 150 -14.23 2.27 2.32
N LEU A 151 -14.74 1.98 1.12
CA LEU A 151 -15.11 3.00 0.14
C LEU A 151 -16.37 3.75 0.58
N ASP A 152 -17.36 3.03 1.12
CA ASP A 152 -18.58 3.63 1.66
C ASP A 152 -18.27 4.50 2.90
N GLU A 153 -17.38 4.01 3.77
CA GLU A 153 -16.89 4.76 4.94
C GLU A 153 -16.16 6.04 4.52
N TYR A 154 -15.34 5.97 3.46
CA TYR A 154 -14.69 7.15 2.89
C TYR A 154 -15.70 8.18 2.39
N VAL A 155 -16.69 7.76 1.59
CA VAL A 155 -17.74 8.65 1.08
C VAL A 155 -18.51 9.32 2.22
N ALA A 156 -18.92 8.54 3.23
CA ALA A 156 -19.61 9.07 4.40
C ALA A 156 -18.74 10.07 5.18
N SER A 157 -17.44 9.78 5.35
CA SER A 157 -16.49 10.67 6.02
C SER A 157 -16.31 12.00 5.29
N MET A 158 -16.21 11.97 3.95
CA MET A 158 -16.08 13.18 3.13
C MET A 158 -17.36 14.01 3.18
N LYS A 159 -18.52 13.36 3.06
CA LYS A 159 -19.83 14.03 3.16
C LYS A 159 -20.01 14.73 4.51
N ALA A 160 -19.62 14.09 5.61
CA ALA A 160 -19.65 14.69 6.94
C ALA A 160 -18.75 15.94 7.07
N LYS A 161 -17.72 16.06 6.23
CA LYS A 161 -16.82 17.22 6.14
C LYS A 161 -17.27 18.26 5.10
N GLY A 162 -18.41 18.05 4.43
CA GLY A 162 -18.87 18.90 3.34
C GLY A 162 -18.01 18.80 2.07
N LEU A 163 -17.30 17.68 1.88
CA LEU A 163 -16.41 17.44 0.75
C LEU A 163 -17.05 16.48 -0.29
N PRO A 164 -16.69 16.60 -1.59
CA PRO A 164 -17.26 15.81 -2.68
C PRO A 164 -16.65 14.39 -2.74
N GLY A 165 -16.98 13.57 -1.74
CA GLY A 165 -16.43 12.21 -1.60
C GLY A 165 -16.86 11.24 -2.69
N GLU A 166 -18.12 11.34 -3.15
CA GLU A 166 -18.67 10.48 -4.20
C GLU A 166 -17.99 10.77 -5.54
N GLU A 167 -17.81 12.05 -5.87
CA GLU A 167 -17.15 12.49 -7.09
C GLU A 167 -15.67 12.10 -7.10
N ALA A 168 -14.98 12.29 -5.97
CA ALA A 168 -13.58 11.87 -5.83
C ALA A 168 -13.41 10.36 -5.99
N LEU A 169 -14.27 9.56 -5.35
CA LEU A 169 -14.25 8.11 -5.48
C LEU A 169 -14.52 7.68 -6.93
N LYS A 170 -15.54 8.26 -7.57
CA LYS A 170 -15.89 7.98 -8.96
C LYS A 170 -14.71 8.26 -9.89
N PHE A 171 -14.08 9.44 -9.75
CA PHE A 171 -12.90 9.80 -10.52
C PHE A 171 -11.77 8.77 -10.39
N CYS A 172 -11.41 8.38 -9.17
CA CYS A 172 -10.37 7.37 -8.94
C CYS A 172 -10.72 6.02 -9.59
N MET A 173 -11.97 5.58 -9.48
CA MET A 173 -12.42 4.32 -10.07
C MET A 173 -12.43 4.32 -11.60
N GLU A 174 -12.69 5.48 -12.22
CA GLU A 174 -12.61 5.67 -13.67
C GLU A 174 -11.16 5.67 -14.16
N GLU A 175 -10.26 6.35 -13.46
CA GLU A 175 -8.82 6.36 -13.79
C GLU A 175 -8.19 4.97 -13.64
N LEU A 176 -8.55 4.21 -12.60
CA LEU A 176 -8.08 2.83 -12.43
C LEU A 176 -8.50 1.92 -13.58
N LYS A 177 -9.66 2.15 -14.21
CA LYS A 177 -10.09 1.40 -15.40
C LYS A 177 -9.35 1.79 -16.67
N ARG A 178 -8.83 3.03 -16.74
CA ARG A 178 -8.08 3.53 -17.89
C ARG A 178 -6.66 2.96 -17.96
N ILE A 179 -6.08 2.66 -16.79
CA ILE A 179 -4.67 2.24 -16.64
C ILE A 179 -4.53 0.70 -16.55
N ARG A 180 -5.63 -0.03 -16.27
CA ARG A 180 -5.69 -1.50 -16.30
C ARG A 180 -5.92 -2.04 -17.70
#